data_AF-A0A2N2PP31-F1
#
_entry.id   AF-A0A2N2PP31-F1
#
_cell.length_a   1.000
_cell.length_b   1.000
_cell.length_c   1.000
_cell.angle_alpha   90.00
_cell.angle_beta   90.00
_cell.angle_gamma   90.00
#
_symmetry.space_group_name_H-M   'P 1'
#
loop_
_entity.id
_entity.type
_entity.pdbx_description
1 polymer ?
#
loop_
_entity_poly.entity_id
_entity_poly.type
_entity_poly.pdbx_seq_one_letter_code
_entity_poly.pdbx_strand_id
1 'polypeptide(L)'
;MPSQLQTLVAWPDPEQIVLLVGMGVAAVWLVGLLSGLGPAVRTPVDWPLAVIVLWLPANYWASADKSASIPAAANLLIGVAIFYLVVAVAQAAGRPRWPLYLFLTAGAGLLLGVVLVPDGLRDRLTLPAPVLALAGRVPDTINANVLAGALLPAAVLAGGLVLASGNWLRRIACVLLVGAAAAVMILGASRGALLGLGVGLLAVLLARGGWYRVSGLLATVGIGVGVWRFGVGTLLELLGKGGAAGSLAGRLEIWSRALYA
;
A
#
# COMPACT_ATOMS: atom_id res chain seq x y z
N MET A 1 -37.64 -17.17 17.03
CA MET A 1 -37.07 -16.21 16.06
C MET A 1 -36.73 -14.80 16.60
N PRO A 2 -36.99 -14.39 17.87
CA PRO A 2 -36.46 -13.12 18.39
C PRO A 2 -34.99 -13.13 18.88
N SER A 3 -34.45 -14.30 19.26
CA SER A 3 -33.14 -14.39 19.93
C SER A 3 -31.92 -14.27 19.01
N GLN A 4 -32.07 -14.43 17.69
CA GLN A 4 -30.96 -14.27 16.73
C GLN A 4 -30.75 -12.82 16.28
N LEU A 5 -31.77 -11.96 16.43
CA LEU A 5 -31.65 -10.53 16.09
C LEU A 5 -30.93 -9.72 17.19
N GLN A 6 -30.95 -10.18 18.45
CA GLN A 6 -30.23 -9.51 19.53
C GLN A 6 -28.71 -9.65 19.45
N THR A 7 -28.20 -10.69 18.78
CA THR A 7 -26.75 -10.87 18.53
C THR A 7 -26.23 -10.07 17.33
N LEU A 8 -27.12 -9.61 16.43
CA LEU A 8 -26.74 -8.88 15.21
C LEU A 8 -26.45 -7.38 15.46
N VAL A 9 -26.85 -6.84 16.61
CA VAL A 9 -26.56 -5.46 17.03
C VAL A 9 -25.77 -5.46 18.35
N ALA A 10 -24.81 -6.38 18.49
CA ALA A 10 -23.77 -6.20 19.49
C ALA A 10 -22.86 -5.06 19.01
N TRP A 11 -22.99 -3.89 19.62
CA TRP A 11 -21.99 -2.84 19.49
C TRP A 11 -20.62 -3.42 19.85
N PRO A 12 -19.53 -3.03 19.15
CA PRO A 12 -18.21 -3.53 19.51
C PRO A 12 -17.94 -3.09 20.95
N ASP A 13 -17.27 -3.96 21.72
CA ASP A 13 -16.85 -3.60 23.06
C ASP A 13 -16.12 -2.24 22.97
N PRO A 14 -16.58 -1.21 23.71
CA PRO A 14 -16.04 0.14 23.63
C PRO A 14 -14.52 0.17 23.77
N GLU A 15 -13.97 -0.77 24.54
CA GLU A 15 -12.54 -0.98 24.74
C GLU A 15 -11.77 -1.23 23.43
N GLN A 16 -12.34 -1.98 22.49
CA GLN A 16 -11.68 -2.29 21.21
C GLN A 16 -11.67 -1.08 20.27
N ILE A 17 -12.73 -0.27 20.29
CA ILE A 17 -12.77 1.00 19.54
C ILE A 17 -11.75 1.97 20.12
N VAL A 18 -11.71 2.10 21.45
CA VAL A 18 -10.75 2.94 22.16
C VAL A 18 -9.32 2.46 21.89
N LEU A 19 -9.08 1.15 21.83
CA LEU A 19 -7.78 0.58 21.46
C LEU A 19 -7.39 0.95 20.03
N LEU A 20 -8.26 0.76 19.04
CA LEU A 20 -7.97 1.08 17.63
C LEU A 20 -7.71 2.58 17.40
N VAL A 21 -8.57 3.42 17.96
CA VAL A 21 -8.42 4.88 17.89
C VAL A 21 -7.17 5.32 18.66
N GLY A 22 -6.96 4.77 19.85
CA GLY A 22 -5.78 5.01 20.69
C GLY A 22 -4.49 4.61 19.99
N MET A 23 -4.46 3.47 19.30
CA MET A 23 -3.32 3.03 18.50
C MET A 23 -3.05 3.97 17.33
N GLY A 24 -4.10 4.47 16.65
CA GLY A 24 -3.94 5.43 15.56
C GLY A 24 -3.38 6.77 16.03
N VAL A 25 -3.93 7.31 17.12
CA VAL A 25 -3.44 8.55 17.74
C VAL A 25 -2.03 8.38 18.28
N ALA A 26 -1.75 7.27 18.98
CA ALA A 26 -0.43 6.96 19.51
C ALA A 26 0.60 6.79 18.40
N ALA A 27 0.23 6.16 17.26
CA ALA A 27 1.12 6.02 16.12
C ALA A 27 1.50 7.39 15.52
N VAL A 28 0.52 8.27 15.29
CA VAL A 28 0.78 9.63 14.78
C VAL A 28 1.62 10.44 15.78
N TRP A 29 1.30 10.34 17.07
CA TRP A 29 2.00 11.07 18.13
C TRP A 29 3.43 10.57 18.35
N LEU A 30 3.65 9.25 18.36
CA LEU A 30 4.96 8.61 18.46
C LEU A 30 5.85 9.01 17.29
N VAL A 31 5.31 9.11 16.08
CA VAL A 31 6.06 9.58 14.92
C VAL A 31 6.43 11.06 15.04
N GLY A 32 5.52 11.90 15.54
CA GLY A 32 5.83 13.30 15.86
C GLY A 32 6.97 13.43 16.88
N LEU A 33 6.95 12.62 17.95
CA LEU A 33 8.02 12.56 18.95
C LEU A 33 9.35 12.11 18.36
N LEU A 34 9.38 10.95 17.70
CA LEU A 34 10.61 10.35 17.15
C LEU A 34 11.22 11.21 16.05
N SER A 35 10.39 11.94 15.32
CA SER A 35 10.85 12.82 14.27
C SER A 35 11.19 14.23 14.75
N GLY A 36 10.96 14.60 16.02
CA GLY A 36 11.25 15.95 16.55
C GLY A 36 10.68 17.11 15.71
N LEU A 37 9.80 16.80 14.77
CA LEU A 37 8.95 17.70 14.04
C LEU A 37 7.62 17.51 14.75
N GLY A 38 7.07 18.56 15.37
CA GLY A 38 5.83 18.46 16.14
C GLY A 38 4.71 17.73 15.36
N PRO A 39 3.59 17.35 16.01
CA PRO A 39 2.52 16.53 15.44
C PRO A 39 1.82 17.09 14.18
N ALA A 40 2.34 18.15 13.56
CA ALA A 40 1.75 18.94 12.50
C ALA A 40 2.67 19.13 11.28
N VAL A 41 3.43 18.11 10.86
CA VAL A 41 3.99 18.14 9.50
C VAL A 41 2.85 18.00 8.51
N ARG A 42 2.34 19.15 8.03
CA ARG A 42 1.19 19.18 7.14
C ARG A 42 1.55 18.58 5.78
N THR A 43 0.89 17.50 5.41
CA THR A 43 0.94 16.91 4.07
C THR A 43 -0.42 17.03 3.41
N PRO A 44 -0.50 17.16 2.07
CA PRO A 44 -1.79 17.13 1.37
C PRO A 44 -2.53 15.79 1.54
N VAL A 45 -1.85 14.75 2.03
CA VAL A 45 -2.40 13.41 2.28
C VAL A 45 -2.99 13.28 3.69
N ASP A 46 -2.82 14.28 4.56
CA ASP A 46 -3.32 14.23 5.95
C ASP A 46 -4.83 14.03 6.00
N TRP A 47 -5.60 14.75 5.17
CA TRP A 47 -7.06 14.61 5.13
C TRP A 47 -7.51 13.22 4.66
N PRO A 48 -7.03 12.69 3.52
CA PRO A 48 -7.29 11.31 3.15
C PRO A 48 -6.92 10.29 4.24
N LEU A 49 -5.75 10.42 4.87
CA LEU A 49 -5.33 9.49 5.93
C LEU A 49 -6.20 9.61 7.17
N ALA A 50 -6.54 10.83 7.59
CA ALA A 50 -7.44 11.08 8.71
C ALA A 50 -8.81 10.45 8.45
N VAL A 51 -9.38 10.63 7.25
CA VAL A 51 -10.65 9.99 6.87
C VAL A 51 -10.54 8.47 6.95
N ILE A 52 -9.48 7.87 6.39
CA ILE A 52 -9.29 6.41 6.44
C ILE A 52 -9.18 5.91 7.89
N VAL A 53 -8.38 6.58 8.72
CA VAL A 53 -8.18 6.20 10.13
C VAL A 53 -9.46 6.38 10.94
N LEU A 54 -10.19 7.48 10.75
CA LEU A 54 -11.48 7.71 11.39
C LEU A 54 -12.56 6.73 10.91
N TRP A 55 -12.38 6.14 9.73
CA TRP A 55 -13.27 5.11 9.19
C TRP A 55 -12.94 3.69 9.68
N LEU A 56 -11.79 3.48 10.33
CA LEU A 56 -11.42 2.16 10.86
C LEU A 56 -12.42 1.60 11.87
N PRO A 57 -12.95 2.36 12.84
CA PRO A 57 -13.98 1.86 13.75
C PRO A 57 -15.24 1.40 13.03
N ALA A 58 -15.68 2.15 12.01
CA ALA A 58 -16.84 1.77 11.19
C ALA A 58 -16.57 0.48 10.39
N ASN A 59 -15.39 0.36 9.77
CA ASN A 59 -14.96 -0.86 9.08
C ASN A 59 -14.87 -2.05 10.04
N TYR A 60 -14.29 -1.84 11.22
CA TYR A 60 -14.20 -2.88 12.23
C TYR A 60 -15.59 -3.33 12.68
N TRP A 61 -16.50 -2.39 12.97
CA TRP A 61 -17.89 -2.69 13.35
C TRP A 61 -18.65 -3.42 12.24
N ALA A 62 -18.50 -3.01 10.99
CA ALA A 62 -19.17 -3.64 9.85
C ALA A 62 -18.56 -5.00 9.45
N SER A 63 -17.34 -5.33 9.89
CA SER A 63 -16.67 -6.56 9.49
C SER A 63 -17.30 -7.81 10.08
N ALA A 64 -17.53 -8.84 9.25
CA ALA A 64 -18.02 -10.14 9.69
C ALA A 64 -16.94 -10.94 10.46
N ASP A 65 -15.66 -10.77 10.12
CA ASP A 65 -14.53 -11.43 10.79
C ASP A 65 -13.67 -10.40 11.51
N LYS A 66 -13.96 -10.19 12.80
CA LYS A 66 -13.20 -9.27 13.66
C LYS A 66 -11.74 -9.71 13.81
N SER A 67 -11.49 -11.02 13.86
CA SER A 67 -10.16 -11.59 14.09
C SER A 67 -9.20 -11.29 12.93
N ALA A 68 -9.70 -11.29 11.69
CA ALA A 68 -8.94 -10.86 10.52
C ALA A 68 -8.84 -9.32 10.39
N SER A 69 -9.80 -8.59 10.94
CA SER A 69 -9.87 -7.13 10.81
C SER A 69 -8.86 -6.39 11.67
N ILE A 70 -8.56 -6.91 12.88
CA ILE A 70 -7.59 -6.28 13.78
C ILE A 70 -6.18 -6.24 13.15
N PRO A 71 -5.60 -7.35 12.65
CA PRO A 71 -4.32 -7.31 11.97
C PRO A 71 -4.31 -6.39 10.75
N ALA A 72 -5.41 -6.34 9.98
CA ALA A 72 -5.52 -5.46 8.83
C ALA A 72 -5.49 -3.97 9.22
N ALA A 73 -6.24 -3.59 10.27
CA ALA A 73 -6.23 -2.24 10.81
C ALA A 73 -4.85 -1.87 11.39
N ALA A 74 -4.23 -2.78 12.14
CA ALA A 74 -2.89 -2.58 12.68
C ALA A 74 -1.85 -2.36 11.57
N ASN A 75 -1.89 -3.18 10.51
CA ASN A 75 -1.00 -3.03 9.36
C ASN A 75 -1.17 -1.68 8.66
N LEU A 76 -2.42 -1.20 8.53
CA LEU A 76 -2.68 0.13 7.99
C LEU A 76 -2.08 1.22 8.87
N LEU A 77 -2.30 1.16 10.19
CA LEU A 77 -1.77 2.14 11.13
C LEU A 77 -0.23 2.15 11.14
N ILE A 78 0.40 0.98 11.06
CA ILE A 78 1.85 0.86 10.87
C ILE A 78 2.30 1.53 9.57
N GLY A 79 1.57 1.30 8.46
CA GLY A 79 1.83 1.95 7.18
C GLY A 79 1.75 3.49 7.26
N VAL A 80 0.74 4.02 7.96
CA VAL A 80 0.60 5.46 8.21
C VAL A 80 1.76 5.98 9.06
N ALA A 81 2.16 5.26 10.10
CA ALA A 81 3.30 5.64 10.95
C ALA A 81 4.60 5.71 10.15
N ILE A 82 4.85 4.69 9.32
CA ILE A 82 6.02 4.64 8.42
C ILE A 82 5.98 5.80 7.43
N PHE A 83 4.82 6.11 6.84
CA PHE A 83 4.67 7.25 5.94
C PHE A 83 5.10 8.55 6.61
N TYR A 84 4.57 8.86 7.79
CA TYR A 84 4.94 10.08 8.51
C TYR A 84 6.41 10.07 8.91
N LEU A 85 6.98 8.93 9.29
CA LEU A 85 8.41 8.82 9.59
C LEU A 85 9.26 9.19 8.37
N VAL A 86 8.91 8.67 7.18
CA VAL A 86 9.59 8.98 5.93
C VAL A 86 9.46 10.46 5.58
N VAL A 87 8.27 11.03 5.67
CA VAL A 87 8.03 12.46 5.41
C VAL A 87 8.86 13.32 6.36
N ALA A 88 8.86 12.99 7.65
CA ALA A 88 9.53 13.76 8.67
C ALA A 88 11.06 13.72 8.48
N VAL A 89 11.63 12.55 8.16
CA VAL A 89 13.05 12.41 7.80
C VAL A 89 13.38 13.16 6.51
N ALA A 90 12.48 13.19 5.54
CA ALA A 90 12.68 13.91 4.28
C ALA A 90 12.68 15.44 4.45
N GLN A 91 11.86 15.98 5.36
CA GLN A 91 11.77 17.42 5.61
C GLN A 91 12.85 17.96 6.56
N ALA A 92 13.41 17.12 7.43
CA ALA A 92 14.38 17.56 8.41
C ALA A 92 15.74 17.87 7.77
N ALA A 93 15.99 19.15 7.51
CA ALA A 93 17.30 19.63 7.04
C ALA A 93 18.41 19.25 8.03
N GLY A 94 19.53 18.73 7.52
CA GLY A 94 20.69 18.34 8.33
C GLY A 94 20.56 17.02 9.10
N ARG A 95 19.42 16.31 9.01
CA ARG A 95 19.27 15.01 9.67
C ARG A 95 19.81 13.85 8.84
N PRO A 96 20.28 12.79 9.51
CA PRO A 96 20.86 11.66 8.79
C PRO A 96 19.75 10.91 8.03
N ARG A 97 19.99 10.66 6.74
CA ARG A 97 19.04 9.98 5.84
C ARG A 97 19.01 8.46 6.01
N TRP A 98 19.64 7.92 7.06
CA TRP A 98 19.71 6.48 7.29
C TRP A 98 18.33 5.80 7.43
N PRO A 99 17.26 6.43 7.98
CA PRO A 99 15.96 5.78 8.06
C PRO A 99 15.35 5.53 6.67
N LEU A 100 15.60 6.43 5.70
CA LEU A 100 15.18 6.22 4.31
C LEU A 100 15.92 5.03 3.71
N TYR A 101 17.23 4.91 3.96
CA TYR A 101 17.97 3.75 3.47
C TYR A 101 17.49 2.47 4.13
N LEU A 102 17.28 2.46 5.45
CA LEU A 102 16.72 1.31 6.16
C LEU A 102 15.37 0.88 5.57
N PHE A 103 14.51 1.85 5.26
CA PHE A 103 13.23 1.58 4.62
C PHE A 103 13.38 0.96 3.22
N LEU A 104 14.33 1.44 2.42
CA LEU A 104 14.64 0.86 1.11
C LEU A 104 15.29 -0.52 1.22
N THR A 105 16.18 -0.75 2.19
CA THR A 105 16.74 -2.09 2.44
C THR A 105 15.67 -3.05 2.93
N ALA A 106 14.72 -2.59 3.75
CA ALA A 106 13.57 -3.40 4.14
C ALA A 106 12.71 -3.75 2.91
N GLY A 107 12.42 -2.79 2.03
CA GLY A 107 11.73 -3.04 0.76
C GLY A 107 12.48 -4.00 -0.16
N ALA A 108 13.80 -3.88 -0.27
CA ALA A 108 14.63 -4.82 -1.01
C ALA A 108 14.65 -6.22 -0.38
N GLY A 109 14.69 -6.31 0.96
CA GLY A 109 14.55 -7.55 1.70
C GLY A 109 13.20 -8.23 1.46
N LEU A 110 12.11 -7.45 1.44
CA LEU A 110 10.78 -7.95 1.06
C LEU A 110 10.77 -8.48 -0.38
N LEU A 111 11.43 -7.83 -1.33
CA LEU A 111 11.56 -8.34 -2.69
C LEU A 111 12.30 -9.67 -2.76
N LEU A 112 13.39 -9.81 -2.02
CA LEU A 112 14.09 -11.08 -1.89
C LEU A 112 13.16 -12.14 -1.29
N GLY A 113 12.33 -11.76 -0.32
CA GLY A 113 11.25 -12.59 0.20
C GLY A 113 10.24 -13.01 -0.86
N VAL A 114 9.87 -12.13 -1.81
CA VAL A 114 8.94 -12.49 -2.89
C VAL A 114 9.47 -13.63 -3.75
N VAL A 115 10.77 -13.63 -4.07
CA VAL A 115 11.39 -14.71 -4.85
C VAL A 115 11.27 -16.06 -4.13
N LEU A 116 11.06 -16.02 -2.82
CA LEU A 116 11.02 -17.19 -1.94
C LEU A 116 9.60 -17.67 -1.60
N VAL A 117 8.53 -16.92 -1.89
CA VAL A 117 7.24 -17.17 -1.20
C VAL A 117 6.07 -17.66 -2.09
N PRO A 118 5.67 -17.03 -3.20
CA PRO A 118 4.41 -17.44 -3.84
C PRO A 118 4.57 -18.58 -4.85
N ASP A 119 3.77 -19.65 -4.71
CA ASP A 119 3.70 -20.78 -5.66
C ASP A 119 3.47 -20.32 -7.10
N GLY A 120 2.54 -19.38 -7.32
CA GLY A 120 2.25 -18.86 -8.65
C GLY A 120 3.40 -18.10 -9.32
N LEU A 121 4.39 -17.62 -8.55
CA LEU A 121 5.61 -17.01 -9.07
C LEU A 121 6.71 -18.05 -9.25
N ARG A 122 6.85 -19.01 -8.32
CA ARG A 122 7.78 -20.15 -8.45
C ARG A 122 7.51 -20.95 -9.72
N ASP A 123 6.25 -21.22 -10.03
CA ASP A 123 5.88 -21.99 -11.21
C ASP A 123 6.21 -21.26 -12.53
N ARG A 124 6.30 -19.92 -12.48
CA ARG A 124 6.61 -19.07 -13.63
C ARG A 124 8.09 -18.72 -13.75
N LEU A 125 8.88 -18.89 -12.68
CA LEU A 125 10.30 -18.58 -12.64
C LEU A 125 11.10 -19.87 -12.46
N THR A 126 11.98 -20.18 -13.42
CA THR A 126 12.94 -21.27 -13.26
C THR A 126 14.02 -20.86 -12.26
N LEU A 127 13.76 -21.07 -10.96
CA LEU A 127 14.66 -20.70 -9.88
C LEU A 127 15.73 -21.79 -9.63
N PRO A 128 16.96 -21.41 -9.24
CA PRO A 128 17.98 -22.36 -8.83
C PRO A 128 17.57 -23.19 -7.60
N ALA A 129 18.00 -24.45 -7.52
CA ALA A 129 17.75 -25.35 -6.39
C ALA A 129 17.99 -24.76 -4.98
N PRO A 130 19.09 -24.03 -4.71
CA PRO A 130 19.31 -23.44 -3.37
C PRO A 130 18.25 -22.38 -3.01
N VAL A 131 17.72 -21.67 -4.00
CA VAL A 131 16.66 -20.68 -3.80
C VAL A 131 15.37 -21.39 -3.42
N LEU A 132 15.01 -22.46 -4.15
CA LEU A 132 13.83 -23.29 -3.84
C LEU A 132 13.89 -23.92 -2.44
N ALA A 133 15.08 -24.37 -2.00
CA ALA A 133 15.27 -24.94 -0.67
C ALA A 133 15.07 -23.92 0.46
N LEU A 134 15.50 -22.67 0.25
CA LEU A 134 15.27 -21.58 1.19
C LEU A 134 13.80 -21.15 1.19
N ALA A 135 13.20 -21.15 0.00
CA ALA A 135 11.83 -20.79 -0.25
C ALA A 135 10.85 -21.72 0.52
N GLY A 136 11.09 -23.03 0.51
CA GLY A 136 10.28 -24.01 1.26
C GLY A 136 10.34 -23.88 2.79
N ARG A 137 11.15 -22.97 3.35
CA ARG A 137 11.18 -22.67 4.79
C ARG A 137 10.31 -21.46 5.17
N VAL A 138 9.81 -20.72 4.20
CA VAL A 138 8.96 -19.55 4.45
C VAL A 138 7.50 -20.03 4.43
N PRO A 139 6.65 -19.63 5.39
CA PRO A 139 5.24 -20.00 5.39
C PRO A 139 4.53 -19.58 4.09
N ASP A 140 3.76 -20.48 3.49
CA ASP A 140 3.10 -20.34 2.16
C ASP A 140 2.00 -19.25 2.08
N THR A 141 1.91 -18.34 3.05
CA THR A 141 0.69 -17.56 3.28
C THR A 141 0.80 -16.06 3.01
N ILE A 142 1.90 -15.55 2.46
CA ILE A 142 1.97 -14.12 2.15
C ILE A 142 1.16 -13.83 0.88
N ASN A 143 -0.02 -13.27 1.08
CA ASN A 143 -0.89 -12.79 0.01
C ASN A 143 -0.12 -11.81 -0.90
N ALA A 144 -0.08 -12.09 -2.21
CA ALA A 144 0.65 -11.28 -3.19
C ALA A 144 0.22 -9.80 -3.19
N ASN A 145 -1.06 -9.50 -2.90
CA ASN A 145 -1.54 -8.12 -2.79
C ASN A 145 -1.03 -7.41 -1.55
N VAL A 146 -0.92 -8.11 -0.42
CA VAL A 146 -0.36 -7.54 0.82
C VAL A 146 1.10 -7.21 0.61
N LEU A 147 1.85 -8.12 -0.02
CA LEU A 147 3.25 -7.93 -0.36
C LEU A 147 3.46 -6.77 -1.35
N ALA A 148 2.66 -6.73 -2.41
CA ALA A 148 2.66 -5.63 -3.38
C ALA A 148 2.32 -4.28 -2.71
N GLY A 149 1.35 -4.26 -1.80
CA GLY A 149 1.03 -3.09 -0.99
C GLY A 149 2.18 -2.63 -0.10
N ALA A 150 2.91 -3.56 0.52
CA ALA A 150 4.08 -3.24 1.33
C ALA A 150 5.28 -2.72 0.51
N LEU A 151 5.45 -3.22 -0.72
CA LEU A 151 6.52 -2.79 -1.63
C LEU A 151 6.27 -1.42 -2.28
N LEU A 152 5.00 -1.05 -2.42
CA LEU A 152 4.60 0.17 -3.12
C LEU A 152 5.29 1.44 -2.59
N PRO A 153 5.28 1.75 -1.27
CA PRO A 153 5.91 2.98 -0.79
C PRO A 153 7.43 2.97 -0.99
N ALA A 154 8.08 1.81 -0.86
CA ALA A 154 9.51 1.67 -1.11
C ALA A 154 9.84 1.93 -2.59
N ALA A 155 9.03 1.41 -3.51
CA ALA A 155 9.19 1.65 -4.95
C ALA A 155 8.97 3.13 -5.31
N VAL A 156 7.93 3.78 -4.78
CA VAL A 156 7.68 5.21 -5.04
C VAL A 156 8.82 6.07 -4.49
N LEU A 157 9.30 5.79 -3.27
CA LEU A 157 10.45 6.48 -2.69
C LEU A 157 11.72 6.28 -3.51
N ALA A 158 11.99 5.04 -3.95
CA ALA A 158 13.11 4.73 -4.83
C ALA A 158 13.03 5.52 -6.13
N GLY A 159 11.85 5.60 -6.76
CA GLY A 159 11.61 6.43 -7.94
C GLY A 159 11.92 7.91 -7.71
N GLY A 160 11.52 8.46 -6.57
CA GLY A 160 11.91 9.81 -6.15
C GLY A 160 13.44 9.98 -6.05
N LEU A 161 14.13 9.00 -5.47
CA LEU A 161 15.59 9.02 -5.33
C LEU A 161 16.34 8.84 -6.65
N VAL A 162 15.77 8.14 -7.64
CA VAL A 162 16.34 8.09 -8.99
C VAL A 162 16.49 9.51 -9.56
N LEU A 163 15.45 10.34 -9.40
CA LEU A 163 15.43 11.71 -9.93
C LEU A 163 16.20 12.71 -9.05
N ALA A 164 16.34 12.43 -7.76
CA ALA A 164 16.98 13.34 -6.80
C ALA A 164 18.48 13.07 -6.60
N SER A 165 18.95 11.83 -6.77
CA SER A 165 20.34 11.47 -6.50
C SER A 165 21.28 11.96 -7.61
N GLY A 166 22.47 12.45 -7.25
CA GLY A 166 23.57 12.69 -8.20
C GLY A 166 24.49 11.49 -8.41
N ASN A 167 24.35 10.42 -7.62
CA ASN A 167 25.22 9.25 -7.68
C ASN A 167 24.61 8.17 -8.58
N TRP A 168 25.31 7.81 -9.65
CA TRP A 168 24.83 6.85 -10.66
C TRP A 168 24.59 5.45 -10.11
N LEU A 169 25.44 4.95 -9.19
CA LEU A 169 25.25 3.64 -8.55
C LEU A 169 23.95 3.60 -7.76
N ARG A 170 23.68 4.67 -7.00
CA ARG A 170 22.42 4.78 -6.26
C ARG A 170 21.21 4.82 -7.20
N ARG A 171 21.32 5.55 -8.32
CA ARG A 171 20.26 5.58 -9.33
C ARG A 171 19.99 4.20 -9.88
N ILE A 172 21.02 3.44 -10.27
CA ILE A 172 20.87 2.08 -10.78
C ILE A 172 20.20 1.20 -9.72
N ALA A 173 20.67 1.21 -8.47
CA ALA A 173 20.06 0.44 -7.40
C ALA A 173 18.58 0.78 -7.19
N CYS A 174 18.21 2.06 -7.24
CA CYS A 174 16.83 2.50 -7.12
C CYS A 174 15.97 2.11 -8.34
N VAL A 175 16.52 2.19 -9.56
CA VAL A 175 15.85 1.73 -10.80
C VAL A 175 15.59 0.22 -10.72
N LEU A 176 16.58 -0.56 -10.30
CA LEU A 176 16.43 -2.00 -10.11
C LEU A 176 15.36 -2.32 -9.06
N LEU A 177 15.34 -1.58 -7.94
CA LEU A 177 14.32 -1.72 -6.90
C LEU A 177 12.91 -1.42 -7.43
N VAL A 178 12.73 -0.32 -8.17
CA VAL A 178 11.44 0.02 -8.81
C VAL A 178 11.03 -1.04 -9.82
N GLY A 179 11.94 -1.46 -10.69
CA GLY A 179 11.68 -2.46 -11.72
C GLY A 179 11.30 -3.82 -11.14
N ALA A 180 12.02 -4.28 -10.11
CA ALA A 180 11.72 -5.51 -9.41
C ALA A 180 10.37 -5.43 -8.67
N ALA A 181 10.08 -4.33 -7.99
CA ALA A 181 8.77 -4.13 -7.35
C ALA A 181 7.63 -4.11 -8.37
N ALA A 182 7.80 -3.43 -9.50
CA ALA A 182 6.82 -3.44 -10.58
C ALA A 182 6.61 -4.85 -11.14
N ALA A 183 7.69 -5.62 -11.37
CA ALA A 183 7.59 -7.00 -11.82
C ALA A 183 6.81 -7.87 -10.83
N VAL A 184 7.07 -7.74 -9.53
CA VAL A 184 6.31 -8.44 -8.48
C VAL A 184 4.84 -8.05 -8.50
N MET A 185 4.52 -6.77 -8.63
CA MET A 185 3.13 -6.29 -8.68
C MET A 185 2.40 -6.80 -9.93
N ILE A 186 3.08 -6.87 -11.09
CA ILE A 186 2.54 -7.41 -12.35
C ILE A 186 2.30 -8.92 -12.21
N LEU A 187 3.30 -9.66 -11.76
CA LEU A 187 3.25 -11.12 -11.64
C LEU A 187 2.26 -11.57 -10.55
N GLY A 188 2.20 -10.82 -9.44
CA GLY A 188 1.21 -11.01 -8.37
C GLY A 188 -0.19 -10.48 -8.72
N ALA A 189 -0.40 -9.98 -9.94
CA ALA A 189 -1.66 -9.42 -10.43
C ALA A 189 -2.27 -8.33 -9.52
N SER A 190 -1.42 -7.59 -8.79
CA SER A 190 -1.87 -6.57 -7.83
C SER A 190 -2.10 -5.23 -8.50
N ARG A 191 -3.26 -5.10 -9.15
CA ARG A 191 -3.64 -3.91 -9.93
C ARG A 191 -3.70 -2.64 -9.09
N GLY A 192 -4.17 -2.74 -7.84
CA GLY A 192 -4.18 -1.62 -6.91
C GLY A 192 -2.77 -1.10 -6.62
N ALA A 193 -1.79 -2.00 -6.44
CA ALA A 193 -0.40 -1.62 -6.26
C ALA A 193 0.20 -1.01 -7.52
N LEU A 194 -0.10 -1.54 -8.72
CA LEU A 194 0.35 -0.97 -9.99
C LEU A 194 -0.21 0.44 -10.23
N LEU A 195 -1.50 0.65 -9.96
CA LEU A 195 -2.12 1.97 -10.03
C LEU A 195 -1.47 2.92 -9.01
N GLY A 196 -1.29 2.47 -7.77
CA GLY A 196 -0.61 3.23 -6.74
C GLY A 196 0.82 3.61 -7.16
N LEU A 197 1.55 2.70 -7.80
CA LEU A 197 2.91 2.93 -8.28
C LEU A 197 2.90 3.98 -9.40
N GLY A 198 2.01 3.83 -10.38
CA GLY A 198 1.86 4.78 -11.48
C GLY A 198 1.51 6.19 -10.99
N VAL A 199 0.50 6.30 -10.13
CA VAL A 199 0.08 7.59 -9.54
C VAL A 199 1.18 8.18 -8.65
N GLY A 200 1.85 7.36 -7.85
CA GLY A 200 2.95 7.80 -6.98
C GLY A 200 4.14 8.34 -7.77
N LEU A 201 4.58 7.62 -8.81
CA LEU A 201 5.66 8.07 -9.69
C LEU A 201 5.25 9.32 -10.49
N LEU A 202 3.99 9.41 -10.93
CA LEU A 202 3.46 10.61 -11.58
C LEU A 202 3.50 11.82 -10.64
N ALA A 203 3.07 11.66 -9.38
CA ALA A 203 3.15 12.71 -8.37
C ALA A 203 4.60 13.16 -8.13
N VAL A 204 5.55 12.21 -8.07
CA VAL A 204 6.99 12.50 -7.96
C VAL A 204 7.48 13.33 -9.15
N LEU A 205 7.09 12.99 -10.39
CA LEU A 205 7.47 13.74 -11.60
C LEU A 205 6.92 15.17 -11.58
N LEU A 206 5.64 15.34 -11.20
CA LEU A 206 5.00 16.65 -11.09
C LEU A 206 5.65 17.52 -9.99
N ALA A 207 6.07 16.91 -8.88
CA ALA A 207 6.71 17.61 -7.78
C ALA A 207 8.14 18.09 -8.10
N ARG A 208 8.89 17.36 -8.94
CA ARG A 208 10.33 17.60 -9.16
C ARG A 208 10.66 18.94 -9.85
N GLY A 209 9.74 19.48 -10.64
CA GLY A 209 9.95 20.71 -11.42
C GLY A 209 10.58 20.51 -12.80
N GLY A 210 10.60 21.56 -13.63
CA GLY A 210 11.21 21.56 -14.96
C GLY A 210 10.47 20.68 -15.99
N TRP A 211 11.21 20.08 -16.93
CA TRP A 211 10.68 19.22 -17.99
C TRP A 211 9.88 18.01 -17.45
N TYR A 212 10.17 17.54 -16.25
CA TYR A 212 9.41 16.45 -15.61
C TYR A 212 7.95 16.82 -15.32
N ARG A 213 7.65 18.10 -15.07
CA ARG A 213 6.26 18.57 -14.97
C ARG A 213 5.51 18.43 -16.28
N VAL A 214 6.18 18.70 -17.40
CA VAL A 214 5.59 18.53 -18.74
C VAL A 214 5.29 17.06 -18.99
N SER A 215 6.24 16.17 -18.71
CA SER A 215 6.02 14.72 -18.80
C SER A 215 4.86 14.26 -17.91
N GLY A 216 4.78 14.76 -16.67
CA GLY A 216 3.68 14.46 -15.77
C GLY A 216 2.33 14.98 -16.27
N LEU A 217 2.26 16.23 -16.75
CA LEU A 217 1.03 16.79 -17.31
C LEU A 217 0.57 16.02 -18.55
N LEU A 218 1.49 15.66 -19.45
CA LEU A 218 1.19 14.83 -20.62
C LEU A 218 0.66 13.46 -20.21
N ALA A 219 1.23 12.82 -19.19
CA ALA A 219 0.73 11.55 -18.67
C ALA A 219 -0.69 11.71 -18.08
N THR A 220 -0.95 12.76 -17.31
CA THR A 220 -2.29 13.07 -16.78
C THR A 220 -3.31 13.30 -17.90
N VAL A 221 -2.93 14.06 -18.93
CA VAL A 221 -3.78 14.29 -20.12
C VAL A 221 -4.05 12.98 -20.84
N GLY A 222 -3.04 12.13 -21.04
CA GLY A 222 -3.21 10.81 -21.64
C GLY A 222 -4.19 9.92 -20.87
N ILE A 223 -4.10 9.91 -19.54
CA ILE A 223 -5.07 9.22 -18.67
C ILE A 223 -6.47 9.81 -18.86
N GLY A 224 -6.60 11.15 -18.84
CA GLY A 224 -7.87 11.85 -19.04
C GLY A 224 -8.52 11.55 -20.39
N VAL A 225 -7.73 11.55 -21.48
CA VAL A 225 -8.19 11.19 -22.82
C VAL A 225 -8.64 9.73 -22.86
N GLY A 226 -7.91 8.81 -22.21
CA GLY A 226 -8.32 7.42 -22.07
C GLY A 226 -9.66 7.28 -21.36
N VAL A 227 -9.84 7.96 -20.23
CA VAL A 227 -11.10 7.97 -19.47
C VAL A 227 -12.25 8.54 -20.31
N TRP A 228 -12.02 9.64 -21.02
CA TRP A 228 -13.02 10.25 -21.89
C TRP A 228 -13.39 9.35 -23.07
N ARG A 229 -12.41 8.66 -23.68
CA ARG A 229 -12.61 7.87 -24.89
C ARG A 229 -13.26 6.50 -24.64
N PHE A 230 -12.89 5.85 -23.53
CA PHE A 230 -13.32 4.48 -23.21
C PHE A 230 -14.40 4.45 -22.12
N GLY A 231 -14.60 5.54 -21.40
CA GLY A 231 -15.50 5.62 -20.26
C GLY A 231 -14.89 5.03 -18.99
N VAL A 232 -15.30 5.58 -17.85
CA VAL A 232 -14.85 5.13 -16.52
C VAL A 232 -15.20 3.65 -16.30
N GLY A 233 -16.38 3.21 -16.73
CA GLY A 233 -16.85 1.84 -16.56
C GLY A 233 -15.93 0.80 -17.20
N THR A 234 -15.52 1.00 -18.46
CA THR A 234 -14.63 0.07 -19.17
C THR A 234 -13.24 0.03 -18.56
N LEU A 235 -12.72 1.18 -18.10
CA LEU A 235 -11.45 1.21 -17.38
C LEU A 235 -11.54 0.48 -16.04
N LEU A 236 -12.62 0.68 -15.28
CA LEU A 236 -12.85 -0.05 -14.03
C LEU A 236 -13.04 -1.55 -14.29
N GLU A 237 -13.68 -1.95 -15.37
CA GLU A 237 -13.78 -3.36 -15.77
C GLU A 237 -12.44 -3.95 -16.17
N LEU A 238 -11.61 -3.23 -16.94
CA LEU A 238 -10.25 -3.66 -17.28
C LEU A 238 -9.42 -3.83 -16.00
N LEU A 239 -9.59 -2.92 -15.03
CA LEU A 239 -9.02 -3.01 -13.70
C LEU A 239 -9.67 -4.09 -12.82
N GLY A 240 -10.87 -4.58 -13.13
CA GLY A 240 -11.61 -5.59 -12.35
C GLY A 240 -11.56 -7.04 -12.85
N LYS A 241 -11.34 -7.29 -14.16
CA LYS A 241 -11.39 -8.60 -14.86
C LYS A 241 -10.43 -9.74 -14.39
N GLY A 242 -9.84 -9.71 -13.21
CA GLY A 242 -8.74 -10.62 -12.81
C GLY A 242 -8.95 -11.56 -11.62
N GLY A 243 -10.07 -11.50 -10.91
CA GLY A 243 -10.30 -12.35 -9.73
C GLY A 243 -11.69 -13.00 -9.76
N ALA A 244 -11.82 -14.20 -9.20
CA ALA A 244 -13.09 -14.94 -9.11
C ALA A 244 -14.20 -14.19 -8.32
N ALA A 245 -13.84 -13.15 -7.56
CA ALA A 245 -14.74 -12.18 -6.91
C ALA A 245 -14.61 -10.75 -7.49
N GLY A 246 -14.15 -10.63 -8.74
CA GLY A 246 -13.58 -9.39 -9.31
C GLY A 246 -14.57 -8.45 -10.00
N SER A 247 -15.78 -8.89 -10.31
CA SER A 247 -16.81 -7.98 -10.82
C SER A 247 -17.41 -7.18 -9.66
N LEU A 248 -17.71 -5.90 -9.91
CA LEU A 248 -18.45 -5.05 -8.96
C LEU A 248 -19.76 -5.73 -8.55
N ALA A 249 -20.40 -6.41 -9.51
CA ALA A 249 -21.59 -7.23 -9.30
C ALA A 249 -21.35 -8.38 -8.30
N GLY A 250 -20.26 -9.15 -8.45
CA GLY A 250 -19.94 -10.23 -7.52
C GLY A 250 -19.63 -9.72 -6.11
N ARG A 251 -18.98 -8.55 -5.99
CA ARG A 251 -18.79 -7.91 -4.67
C ARG A 251 -20.12 -7.44 -4.10
N LEU A 252 -20.94 -6.73 -4.87
CA LEU A 252 -22.27 -6.28 -4.44
C LEU A 252 -23.17 -7.45 -4.05
N GLU A 253 -23.05 -8.58 -4.73
CA GLU A 253 -23.77 -9.80 -4.40
C GLU A 253 -23.30 -10.36 -3.04
N ILE A 254 -21.99 -10.46 -2.81
CA ILE A 254 -21.45 -10.87 -1.50
C ILE A 254 -21.92 -9.92 -0.40
N TRP A 255 -21.86 -8.61 -0.62
CA TRP A 255 -22.33 -7.60 0.33
C TRP A 255 -23.85 -7.70 0.58
N SER A 256 -24.64 -7.91 -0.47
CA SER A 256 -26.09 -8.12 -0.32
C SER A 256 -26.39 -9.38 0.46
N ARG A 257 -25.69 -10.50 0.18
CA ARG A 257 -25.86 -11.76 0.91
C ARG A 257 -25.46 -11.61 2.37
N ALA A 258 -24.41 -10.85 2.67
CA ALA A 258 -23.98 -10.55 4.03
C ALA A 258 -24.97 -9.63 4.78
N LEU A 259 -25.73 -8.77 4.09
CA LEU A 259 -26.77 -7.94 4.69
C LEU A 259 -28.08 -8.71 4.98
N TYR A 260 -28.33 -9.81 4.26
CA TYR A 260 -29.54 -10.62 4.40
C TYR A 260 -29.35 -11.91 5.22
N ALA A 261 -28.12 -12.26 5.59
CA ALA A 261 -27.77 -13.42 6.41
C ALA A 261 -27.68 -13.04 7.90
#